data_AF-A0AAV4XK79-F1
#
_entry.id   AF-A0AAV4XK79-F1
#
_cell.length_a   1.000
_cell.length_b   1.000
_cell.length_c   1.000
_cell.angle_alpha   90.00
_cell.angle_beta   90.00
_cell.angle_gamma   90.00
#
_symmetry.space_group_name_H-M   'P 1'
#
loop_
_entity.id
_entity.type
_entity.pdbx_description
1 polymer ?
#
loop_
_entity_poly.entity_id
_entity_poly.type
_entity_poly.pdbx_seq_one_letter_code
_entity_poly.pdbx_strand_id
1 'polypeptide(L)'
;MFFSLGVSMGALIMYSSYNDFRNDIFRDAMVVSILDTITSVISGMVIFSVLGAMAHDLGPGTSIEDVVDSGPGLAFMAYPEALSRLPVPQLWSILFFFMLFILGLDSEFALMENVLTSLPCTTRGGQYILEMMDKYGGGTAVVCVAVVESMAIAWVYGVDRFCEDIKFMLGKKPGIYWRITWKITGPAILTFVFVYSLVEHETLKYGHYDFPDWADAVGWGLASSPCSTYLSGQ
;
A
#
# COMPACT_ATOMS: atom_id res chain seq x y z
N MET A 1 -5.12 -4.19 3.62
CA MET A 1 -4.29 -5.34 4.03
C MET A 1 -3.15 -5.61 3.07
N PHE A 2 -3.38 -6.03 1.81
CA PHE A 2 -2.29 -6.31 0.86
C PHE A 2 -1.32 -5.13 0.68
N PHE A 3 -1.86 -3.95 0.35
CA PHE A 3 -1.06 -2.71 0.24
C PHE A 3 -0.52 -2.21 1.60
N SER A 4 -1.25 -2.44 2.71
CA SER A 4 -0.84 -2.01 4.06
C SER A 4 0.42 -2.73 4.53
N LEU A 5 0.47 -4.05 4.31
CA LEU A 5 1.61 -4.88 4.70
C LEU A 5 2.78 -4.80 3.71
N GLY A 6 2.65 -4.08 2.60
CA GLY A 6 3.70 -3.95 1.58
C GLY A 6 4.14 -5.28 0.96
N VAL A 7 3.24 -6.27 0.89
CA VAL A 7 3.57 -7.61 0.37
C VAL A 7 3.85 -7.51 -1.13
N SER A 8 4.93 -8.14 -1.60
CA SER A 8 5.41 -8.11 -3.01
C SER A 8 6.15 -6.85 -3.46
N MET A 9 6.38 -5.86 -2.57
CA MET A 9 7.20 -4.68 -2.90
C MET A 9 8.71 -4.89 -2.69
N GLY A 10 9.18 -6.11 -2.47
CA GLY A 10 10.60 -6.45 -2.26
C GLY A 10 11.19 -6.05 -0.90
N ALA A 11 10.66 -5.02 -0.23
CA ALA A 11 11.18 -4.51 1.06
C ALA A 11 11.22 -5.60 2.15
N LEU A 12 10.16 -6.41 2.28
CA LEU A 12 10.14 -7.51 3.26
C LEU A 12 11.18 -8.60 2.95
N ILE A 13 11.44 -8.88 1.66
CA ILE A 13 12.46 -9.85 1.24
C ILE A 13 13.85 -9.30 1.57
N MET A 14 14.09 -8.00 1.30
CA MET A 14 15.33 -7.31 1.65
C MET A 14 15.57 -7.32 3.16
N TYR A 15 14.60 -6.91 3.99
CA TYR A 15 14.74 -6.94 5.44
C TYR A 15 14.95 -8.36 5.97
N SER A 16 14.27 -9.35 5.39
CA SER A 16 14.46 -10.76 5.77
C SER A 16 15.84 -11.29 5.39
N SER A 17 16.51 -10.73 4.39
CA SER A 17 17.85 -11.17 3.97
C SER A 17 18.94 -10.82 4.98
N TYR A 18 18.71 -9.82 5.84
CA TYR A 18 19.61 -9.43 6.93
C TYR A 18 19.38 -10.21 8.22
N ASN A 19 18.32 -11.03 8.30
CA ASN A 19 18.05 -11.85 9.47
C ASN A 19 18.97 -13.06 9.55
N ASP A 20 19.22 -13.51 10.78
CA ASP A 20 19.90 -14.78 11.01
C ASP A 20 19.11 -15.95 10.40
N PHE A 21 19.82 -16.92 9.82
CA PHE A 21 19.24 -18.07 9.11
C PHE A 21 18.27 -18.92 9.96
N ARG A 22 18.39 -18.88 11.29
CA ARG A 22 17.56 -19.62 12.25
C ARG A 22 16.56 -18.73 13.00
N ASN A 23 16.41 -17.47 12.62
CA ASN A 23 15.47 -16.55 13.25
C ASN A 23 14.01 -17.00 13.03
N ASP A 24 13.15 -16.86 14.04
CA ASP A 24 11.75 -17.30 13.98
C ASP A 24 10.87 -16.32 13.18
N ILE A 25 10.91 -16.47 11.86
CA ILE A 25 10.13 -15.64 10.93
C ILE A 25 8.61 -15.74 11.11
N PHE A 26 8.09 -16.83 11.70
CA PHE A 26 6.64 -16.95 11.91
C PHE A 26 6.17 -16.02 13.02
N ARG A 27 6.96 -15.91 14.09
CA ARG A 27 6.67 -14.99 15.18
C ARG A 27 6.74 -13.55 14.71
N ASP A 28 7.78 -13.21 13.95
CA ASP A 28 7.98 -11.86 13.44
C ASP A 28 6.87 -11.46 12.47
N ALA A 29 6.54 -12.33 11.50
CA ALA A 29 5.44 -12.09 10.56
C ALA A 29 4.09 -11.92 11.27
N MET A 30 3.83 -12.68 12.34
CA MET A 30 2.60 -12.58 13.12
C MET A 30 2.55 -11.26 13.91
N VAL A 31 3.65 -10.86 14.55
CA VAL A 31 3.73 -9.60 15.29
C VAL A 31 3.53 -8.41 14.35
N VAL A 32 4.22 -8.38 13.21
CA VAL A 32 4.08 -7.31 12.20
C VAL A 32 2.64 -7.20 11.73
N SER A 33 2.00 -8.32 11.37
CA SER A 33 0.62 -8.33 10.88
C SER A 33 -0.39 -7.83 11.93
N ILE A 34 -0.21 -8.23 13.20
CA ILE A 34 -1.08 -7.80 14.30
C ILE A 34 -0.89 -6.31 14.59
N LEU A 35 0.36 -5.83 14.63
CA LEU A 35 0.67 -4.42 14.90
C LEU A 35 0.16 -3.50 13.79
N ASP A 36 0.28 -3.90 12.52
CA ASP A 36 -0.28 -3.17 11.37
C ASP A 36 -1.81 -3.03 11.50
N THR A 37 -2.49 -4.13 11.85
CA THR A 37 -3.94 -4.14 12.04
C THR A 37 -4.36 -3.23 13.21
N ILE A 38 -3.68 -3.33 14.35
CA ILE A 38 -3.98 -2.52 15.53
C ILE A 38 -3.75 -1.04 15.24
N THR A 39 -2.63 -0.69 14.60
CA THR A 39 -2.31 0.68 14.23
C THR A 39 -3.34 1.25 13.27
N SER A 40 -3.77 0.46 12.28
CA SER A 40 -4.83 0.85 11.33
C SER A 40 -6.17 1.10 12.03
N VAL A 41 -6.54 0.25 12.98
CA VAL A 41 -7.80 0.41 13.74
C VAL A 41 -7.75 1.65 14.64
N ILE A 42 -6.63 1.88 15.35
CA ILE A 42 -6.44 3.07 16.19
C ILE A 42 -6.44 4.34 15.33
N SER A 43 -5.73 4.34 14.20
CA SER A 43 -5.69 5.45 13.26
C SER A 43 -7.09 5.78 12.72
N GLY A 44 -7.86 4.76 12.33
CA GLY A 44 -9.26 4.92 11.92
C GLY A 44 -10.12 5.56 13.01
N MET A 45 -10.04 5.08 14.26
CA MET A 45 -10.77 5.67 15.39
C MET A 45 -10.38 7.15 15.60
N VAL A 46 -9.09 7.47 15.53
CA VAL A 46 -8.60 8.85 15.69
C VAL A 46 -9.12 9.75 14.57
N ILE A 47 -9.00 9.33 13.30
CA ILE A 47 -9.46 10.10 12.14
C ILE A 47 -10.96 10.37 12.23
N PHE A 48 -11.77 9.34 12.47
CA PHE A 48 -13.22 9.51 12.58
C PHE A 48 -13.63 10.33 13.82
N SER A 49 -12.89 10.27 14.91
CA SER A 49 -13.18 11.08 16.11
C SER A 49 -12.98 12.57 15.86
N VAL A 50 -11.90 12.94 15.16
CA VAL A 50 -11.55 14.34 14.86
C VAL A 50 -12.49 14.91 13.79
N LEU A 51 -12.75 14.14 12.72
CA LEU A 51 -13.70 14.55 11.67
C LEU A 51 -15.13 14.63 12.20
N GLY A 52 -15.54 13.70 13.07
CA GLY A 52 -16.86 13.71 13.71
C GLY A 52 -17.06 14.93 14.61
N ALA A 53 -16.04 15.32 15.38
CA ALA A 53 -16.07 16.56 16.18
C ALA A 53 -16.20 17.80 15.28
N MET A 54 -15.42 17.85 14.20
CA MET A 54 -15.49 18.95 13.23
C MET A 54 -16.87 19.05 12.55
N ALA A 55 -17.48 17.92 12.19
CA ALA A 55 -18.82 17.87 11.57
C ALA A 55 -19.92 18.36 12.53
N HIS A 56 -19.80 18.04 13.83
CA HIS A 56 -20.72 18.54 14.84
C HIS A 56 -20.64 20.08 14.98
N ASP A 57 -19.45 20.66 14.85
CA ASP A 57 -19.23 22.10 14.98
C ASP A 57 -19.66 22.93 13.73
N LEU A 58 -19.72 22.32 12.54
CA LEU A 58 -20.15 22.97 11.29
C LEU A 58 -21.68 23.11 11.15
N GLY A 59 -22.46 22.49 12.03
CA GLY A 59 -23.92 22.61 12.10
C GLY A 59 -24.69 21.50 11.35
N PRO A 60 -26.04 21.45 11.49
CA PRO A 60 -26.89 20.31 11.11
C PRO A 60 -27.10 20.08 9.59
N GLY A 61 -26.18 20.56 8.75
CA GLY A 61 -26.27 20.46 7.27
C GLY A 61 -25.03 19.91 6.56
N THR A 62 -23.90 19.74 7.24
CA THR A 62 -22.70 19.07 6.70
C THR A 62 -22.68 17.63 7.20
N SER A 63 -22.86 16.69 6.27
CA SER A 63 -22.71 15.28 6.56
C SER A 63 -21.22 14.93 6.67
N ILE A 64 -20.90 13.80 7.33
CA ILE A 64 -19.51 13.28 7.34
C ILE A 64 -19.02 13.01 5.91
N GLU A 65 -19.92 12.74 4.98
CA GLU A 65 -19.60 12.49 3.57
C GLU A 65 -19.04 13.75 2.87
N ASP A 66 -19.45 14.95 3.29
CA ASP A 66 -18.99 16.22 2.71
C ASP A 66 -17.58 16.64 3.20
N VAL A 67 -17.09 16.02 4.28
CA VAL A 67 -15.77 16.29 4.88
C VAL A 67 -14.79 15.13 4.73
N VAL A 68 -15.22 13.99 4.19
CA VAL A 68 -14.40 12.82 3.93
C VAL A 68 -14.12 12.73 2.43
N ASP A 69 -13.20 13.56 1.95
CA ASP A 69 -12.56 13.31 0.66
C ASP A 69 -11.58 12.14 0.80
N SER A 70 -11.59 11.22 -0.16
CA SER A 70 -10.62 10.11 -0.17
C SER A 70 -9.24 10.59 -0.64
N GLY A 71 -8.18 10.01 -0.08
CA GLY A 71 -6.80 10.28 -0.52
C GLY A 71 -6.14 11.48 0.17
N PRO A 72 -5.17 12.15 -0.50
CA PRO A 72 -4.34 13.19 0.13
C PRO A 72 -5.13 14.41 0.63
N GLY A 73 -6.29 14.71 0.04
CA GLY A 73 -7.15 15.82 0.44
C GLY A 73 -7.60 15.73 1.91
N LEU A 74 -7.83 14.51 2.41
CA LEU A 74 -8.20 14.28 3.81
C LEU A 74 -7.13 14.78 4.77
N ALA A 75 -5.87 14.42 4.51
CA ALA A 75 -4.75 14.73 5.37
C ALA A 75 -4.30 16.19 5.27
N PHE A 76 -4.41 16.81 4.08
CA PHE A 76 -3.85 18.15 3.83
C PHE A 76 -4.88 19.28 3.79
N MET A 77 -6.19 18.98 3.72
CA MET A 77 -7.25 20.00 3.78
C MET A 77 -8.18 19.81 4.97
N ALA A 78 -8.82 18.64 5.08
CA ALA A 78 -9.82 18.39 6.13
C ALA A 78 -9.19 18.33 7.53
N TYR A 79 -8.03 17.68 7.67
CA TYR A 79 -7.38 17.52 8.98
C TYR A 79 -6.84 18.84 9.55
N PRO A 80 -6.08 19.67 8.81
CA PRO A 80 -5.62 20.95 9.32
C PRO A 80 -6.78 21.89 9.71
N GLU A 81 -7.89 21.85 8.96
CA GLU A 81 -9.12 22.56 9.29
C GLU A 81 -9.71 22.09 10.62
N ALA A 82 -9.81 20.77 10.85
CA ALA A 82 -10.25 20.22 12.12
C ALA A 82 -9.33 20.60 13.29
N LEU A 83 -8.01 20.51 13.09
CA LEU A 83 -7.00 20.84 14.10
C LEU A 83 -6.99 22.34 14.46
N SER A 84 -7.40 23.22 13.54
CA SER A 84 -7.50 24.66 13.78
C SER A 84 -8.51 25.03 14.87
N ARG A 85 -9.46 24.14 15.16
CA ARG A 85 -10.56 24.34 16.13
C ARG A 85 -10.23 23.81 17.52
N LEU A 86 -9.18 23.00 17.65
CA LEU A 86 -8.73 22.50 18.95
C LEU A 86 -8.01 23.59 19.75
N PRO A 87 -8.01 23.51 21.08
CA PRO A 87 -7.18 24.39 21.90
C PRO A 87 -5.69 24.16 21.58
N VAL A 88 -4.94 25.24 21.38
CA VAL A 88 -3.53 25.24 20.96
C VAL A 88 -3.30 24.56 19.58
N PRO A 89 -3.88 25.08 18.48
CA PRO A 89 -3.81 24.44 17.15
C PRO A 89 -2.39 24.17 16.63
N GLN A 90 -1.43 25.02 17.02
CA GLN A 90 -0.06 24.95 16.54
C GLN A 90 0.63 23.67 16.99
N LEU A 91 0.38 23.22 18.23
CA LEU A 91 0.97 21.99 18.76
C LEU A 91 0.48 20.76 17.99
N TRP A 92 -0.84 20.67 17.79
CA TRP A 92 -1.45 19.52 17.10
C TRP A 92 -1.05 19.46 15.63
N SER A 93 -0.96 20.61 14.96
CA SER A 93 -0.50 20.69 13.57
C SER A 93 0.94 20.21 13.42
N ILE A 94 1.85 20.63 14.31
CA ILE A 94 3.25 20.17 14.30
C ILE A 94 3.32 18.65 14.51
N LEU A 95 2.61 18.11 15.51
CA LEU A 95 2.61 16.67 15.78
C LEU A 95 2.05 15.86 14.60
N PHE A 96 0.97 16.34 13.97
CA PHE A 96 0.34 15.67 12.84
C PHE A 96 1.23 15.68 11.59
N PHE A 97 1.79 16.82 11.20
CA PHE A 97 2.68 16.88 10.04
C PHE A 97 4.01 16.18 10.28
N PHE A 98 4.53 16.20 11.51
CA PHE A 98 5.72 15.43 11.87
C PHE A 98 5.46 13.92 11.82
N MET A 99 4.27 13.47 12.23
CA MET A 99 3.85 12.08 12.04
C MET A 99 3.77 11.70 10.55
N LEU A 100 3.12 12.51 9.71
CA LEU A 100 3.06 12.27 8.26
C LEU A 100 4.46 12.22 7.63
N PHE A 101 5.38 13.05 8.10
CA PHE A 101 6.77 13.04 7.66
C PHE A 101 7.47 11.72 8.01
N ILE A 102 7.34 11.22 9.24
CA ILE A 102 7.93 9.92 9.64
C ILE A 102 7.31 8.78 8.83
N LEU A 103 5.98 8.75 8.66
CA LEU A 103 5.29 7.71 7.89
C LEU A 103 5.75 7.65 6.42
N GLY A 104 5.96 8.82 5.80
CA GLY A 104 6.52 8.89 4.45
C GLY A 104 7.98 8.45 4.39
N LEU A 105 8.79 8.93 5.34
CA LEU A 105 10.23 8.65 5.41
C LEU A 105 10.53 7.16 5.64
N ASP A 106 9.77 6.47 6.49
CA ASP A 106 9.93 5.03 6.74
C ASP A 106 9.72 4.21 5.46
N SER A 107 8.81 4.65 4.59
CA SER A 107 8.51 4.00 3.31
C SER A 107 9.56 4.29 2.24
N GLU A 108 10.13 5.51 2.23
CA GLU A 108 11.15 5.90 1.25
C GLU A 108 12.51 5.23 1.47
N PHE A 109 12.91 4.97 2.72
CA PHE A 109 14.19 4.29 3.00
C PHE A 109 14.26 2.87 2.42
N ALA A 110 13.12 2.22 2.18
CA ALA A 110 13.06 0.91 1.56
C ALA A 110 13.26 0.93 0.03
N LEU A 111 13.15 2.09 -0.64
CA LEU A 111 13.11 2.22 -2.09
C LEU A 111 13.95 3.42 -2.58
N MET A 112 15.28 3.28 -2.62
CA MET A 112 16.18 4.34 -3.13
C MET A 112 15.94 4.72 -4.61
N GLU A 113 15.19 3.93 -5.36
CA GLU A 113 14.84 4.20 -6.77
C GLU A 113 13.90 5.41 -6.95
N ASN A 114 13.14 5.78 -5.91
CA ASN A 114 12.08 6.80 -6.02
C ASN A 114 12.57 8.24 -6.19
N VAL A 115 13.87 8.53 -6.00
CA VAL A 115 14.40 9.90 -6.08
C VAL A 115 14.29 10.50 -7.49
N LEU A 116 14.38 9.67 -8.53
CA LEU A 116 14.24 10.14 -9.92
C LEU A 116 12.78 10.42 -10.28
N THR A 117 11.85 9.63 -9.72
CA THR A 117 10.42 9.73 -9.99
C THR A 117 9.74 10.80 -9.15
N SER A 118 10.33 11.20 -8.01
CA SER A 118 9.82 12.28 -7.16
C SER A 118 10.05 13.68 -7.75
N LEU A 119 11.06 13.86 -8.61
CA LEU A 119 11.36 15.15 -9.26
C LEU A 119 10.16 15.70 -10.09
N PRO A 120 9.52 14.94 -10.99
CA PRO A 120 8.30 15.35 -11.68
C PRO A 120 7.15 15.76 -10.75
N CYS A 121 7.02 15.10 -9.60
CA CYS A 121 5.97 15.37 -8.60
C CYS A 121 6.14 16.74 -7.90
N THR A 122 7.31 17.38 -7.99
CA THR A 122 7.53 18.72 -7.44
C THR A 122 7.10 19.86 -8.38
N THR A 123 6.68 19.54 -9.60
CA THR A 123 6.23 20.55 -10.57
C THR A 123 4.83 21.09 -10.25
N ARG A 124 4.41 22.19 -10.88
CA ARG A 124 3.07 22.78 -10.68
C ARG A 124 1.91 21.83 -11.01
N GLY A 125 2.16 20.79 -11.81
CA GLY A 125 1.20 19.73 -12.13
C GLY A 125 1.53 18.39 -11.44
N GLY A 126 2.40 18.40 -10.43
CA GLY A 126 2.92 17.19 -9.81
C GLY A 126 1.83 16.30 -9.20
N GLN A 127 0.73 16.88 -8.72
CA GLN A 127 -0.40 16.12 -8.19
C GLN A 127 -1.07 15.23 -9.23
N TYR A 128 -1.14 15.65 -10.50
CA TYR A 128 -1.69 14.81 -11.59
C TYR A 128 -0.77 13.63 -11.89
N ILE A 129 0.55 13.85 -11.83
CA ILE A 129 1.56 12.80 -12.03
C ILE A 129 1.50 11.82 -10.85
N LEU A 130 1.39 12.33 -9.62
CA LEU A 130 1.25 11.52 -8.41
C LEU A 130 0.01 10.63 -8.48
N GLU A 131 -1.14 11.17 -8.88
CA GLU A 131 -2.39 10.41 -9.01
C GLU A 131 -2.26 9.27 -10.06
N MET A 132 -1.64 9.57 -11.20
CA MET A 132 -1.38 8.58 -12.24
C MET A 132 -0.43 7.47 -11.74
N MET A 133 0.61 7.84 -11.00
CA MET A 133 1.56 6.90 -10.41
C MET A 133 0.96 6.07 -9.29
N ASP A 134 0.11 6.64 -8.44
CA ASP A 134 -0.54 5.91 -7.35
C ASP A 134 -1.48 4.84 -7.92
N LYS A 135 -2.29 5.21 -8.92
CA LYS A 135 -3.22 4.29 -9.57
C LYS A 135 -2.51 3.17 -10.35
N TYR A 136 -1.59 3.52 -11.24
CA TYR A 136 -0.96 2.54 -12.13
C TYR A 136 0.29 1.89 -11.54
N GLY A 137 1.13 2.66 -10.85
CA GLY A 137 2.37 2.18 -10.24
C GLY A 137 2.10 1.46 -8.92
N GLY A 138 1.61 2.18 -7.91
CA GLY A 138 1.36 1.63 -6.57
C GLY A 138 0.21 0.62 -6.52
N GLY A 139 -0.83 0.83 -7.33
CA GLY A 139 -2.01 -0.03 -7.43
C GLY A 139 -1.81 -1.21 -8.40
N THR A 140 -2.06 -0.97 -9.69
CA THR A 140 -2.17 -2.05 -10.69
C THR A 140 -0.86 -2.82 -10.91
N ALA A 141 0.30 -2.14 -10.97
CA ALA A 141 1.58 -2.80 -11.21
C ALA A 141 1.97 -3.76 -10.07
N VAL A 142 1.88 -3.30 -8.82
CA VAL A 142 2.24 -4.10 -7.63
C VAL A 142 1.36 -5.35 -7.53
N VAL A 143 0.06 -5.24 -7.82
CA VAL A 143 -0.84 -6.40 -7.82
C VAL A 143 -0.46 -7.39 -8.94
N CYS A 144 -0.08 -6.92 -10.13
CA CYS A 144 0.42 -7.78 -11.21
C CYS A 144 1.68 -8.55 -10.77
N VAL A 145 2.67 -7.85 -10.20
CA VAL A 145 3.90 -8.49 -9.69
C VAL A 145 3.57 -9.52 -8.62
N ALA A 146 2.66 -9.20 -7.69
CA ALA A 146 2.25 -10.10 -6.63
C ALA A 146 1.57 -11.37 -7.12
N VAL A 147 0.74 -11.27 -8.16
CA VAL A 147 0.17 -12.45 -8.81
C VAL A 147 1.29 -13.30 -9.41
N VAL A 148 2.21 -12.71 -10.18
CA VAL A 148 3.32 -13.45 -10.79
C VAL A 148 4.22 -14.12 -9.75
N GLU A 149 4.64 -13.40 -8.70
CA GLU A 149 5.48 -13.92 -7.62
C GLU A 149 4.78 -15.04 -6.84
N SER A 150 3.50 -14.84 -6.49
CA SER A 150 2.74 -15.87 -5.77
C SER A 150 2.53 -17.13 -6.60
N MET A 151 2.27 -17.00 -7.90
CA MET A 151 2.17 -18.13 -8.83
C MET A 151 3.52 -18.85 -9.00
N ALA A 152 4.61 -18.09 -9.09
CA ALA A 152 5.96 -18.64 -9.21
C ALA A 152 6.32 -19.48 -7.96
N ILE A 153 6.06 -18.98 -6.75
CA ILE A 153 6.34 -19.72 -5.52
C ILE A 153 5.39 -20.93 -5.39
N ALA A 154 4.10 -20.75 -5.68
CA ALA A 154 3.09 -21.80 -5.48
C ALA A 154 3.28 -23.00 -6.42
N TRP A 155 3.50 -22.74 -7.72
CA TRP A 155 3.47 -23.77 -8.76
C TRP A 155 4.81 -24.01 -9.46
N VAL A 156 5.64 -22.99 -9.68
CA VAL A 156 6.93 -23.16 -10.39
C VAL A 156 8.00 -23.70 -9.43
N TYR A 157 8.21 -23.03 -8.30
CA TYR A 157 9.11 -23.49 -7.25
C TYR A 157 8.51 -24.69 -6.50
N GLY A 158 7.21 -24.60 -6.20
CA GLY A 158 6.43 -25.64 -5.55
C GLY A 158 6.41 -25.50 -4.03
N VAL A 159 5.21 -25.42 -3.47
CA VAL A 159 4.98 -25.25 -2.03
C VAL A 159 5.66 -26.32 -1.16
N ASP A 160 5.79 -27.55 -1.65
CA ASP A 160 6.44 -28.62 -0.89
C ASP A 160 7.94 -28.37 -0.71
N ARG A 161 8.64 -27.85 -1.73
CA ARG A 161 10.06 -27.46 -1.64
C ARG A 161 10.21 -26.28 -0.68
N PHE A 162 9.36 -25.27 -0.83
CA PHE A 162 9.35 -24.11 0.07
C PHE A 162 9.15 -24.50 1.54
N CYS A 163 8.26 -25.48 1.81
CA CYS A 163 8.09 -26.01 3.16
C CYS A 163 9.30 -26.77 3.69
N GLU A 164 10.11 -27.37 2.81
CA GLU A 164 11.35 -28.06 3.18
C GLU A 164 12.45 -27.04 3.50
N ASP A 165 12.53 -25.94 2.77
CA ASP A 165 13.46 -24.85 3.07
C ASP A 165 13.14 -24.21 4.42
N ILE A 166 11.86 -23.95 4.70
CA ILE A 166 11.44 -23.44 6.02
C ILE A 166 11.76 -24.44 7.13
N LYS A 167 11.60 -25.75 6.87
CA LYS A 167 12.00 -26.78 7.83
C LYS A 167 13.52 -26.77 8.05
N PHE A 168 14.30 -26.53 7.01
CA PHE A 168 15.75 -26.47 7.09
C PHE A 168 16.21 -25.24 7.91
N MET A 169 15.54 -24.10 7.77
CA MET A 169 15.78 -22.89 8.57
C MET A 169 15.38 -23.07 10.05
N LEU A 170 14.13 -23.44 10.31
CA LEU A 170 13.51 -23.41 11.65
C LEU A 170 13.45 -24.75 12.37
N GLY A 171 13.77 -25.86 11.70
CA GLY A 171 13.62 -27.22 12.21
C GLY A 171 12.19 -27.75 12.24
N LYS A 172 11.18 -26.91 11.97
CA LYS A 172 9.74 -27.27 12.01
C LYS A 172 9.10 -27.12 10.62
N LYS A 173 8.31 -28.12 10.19
CA LYS A 173 7.54 -28.01 8.94
C LYS A 173 6.32 -27.10 9.16
N PRO A 174 6.02 -26.18 8.23
CA PRO A 174 4.78 -25.40 8.25
C PRO A 174 3.56 -26.32 8.24
N GLY A 175 2.52 -25.94 9.01
CA GLY A 175 1.27 -26.68 9.08
C GLY A 175 0.48 -26.70 7.75
N ILE A 176 -0.56 -27.52 7.70
CA ILE A 176 -1.42 -27.68 6.50
C ILE A 176 -2.12 -26.36 6.13
N TYR A 177 -2.49 -25.53 7.10
CA TYR A 177 -3.06 -24.21 6.86
C TYR A 177 -2.18 -23.38 5.92
N TRP A 178 -0.91 -23.18 6.26
CA TRP A 178 0.04 -22.40 5.46
C TRP A 178 0.24 -22.97 4.05
N ARG A 179 0.26 -24.31 3.94
CA ARG A 179 0.39 -24.99 2.65
C ARG A 179 -0.80 -24.71 1.73
N ILE A 180 -2.02 -24.80 2.24
CA ILE A 180 -3.24 -24.50 1.46
C ILE A 180 -3.26 -23.01 1.12
N THR A 181 -2.87 -22.16 2.06
CA THR A 181 -2.85 -20.71 1.86
C THR A 181 -1.93 -20.30 0.73
N TRP A 182 -0.69 -20.79 0.72
CA TRP A 182 0.26 -20.45 -0.33
C TRP A 182 -0.04 -21.12 -1.67
N LYS A 183 -0.63 -22.32 -1.66
CA LYS A 183 -0.90 -23.06 -2.90
C LYS A 183 -2.15 -22.59 -3.64
N ILE A 184 -3.21 -22.26 -2.90
CA ILE A 184 -4.54 -22.05 -3.50
C ILE A 184 -5.11 -20.69 -3.12
N THR A 185 -5.27 -20.39 -1.82
CA THR A 185 -6.07 -19.22 -1.45
C THR A 185 -5.35 -17.89 -1.76
N GLY A 186 -4.04 -17.81 -1.54
CA GLY A 186 -3.23 -16.62 -1.83
C GLY A 186 -3.27 -16.23 -3.30
N PRO A 187 -2.81 -17.11 -4.23
CA PRO A 187 -2.87 -16.82 -5.66
C PRO A 187 -4.30 -16.56 -6.16
N ALA A 188 -5.30 -17.29 -5.65
CA ALA A 188 -6.69 -17.10 -6.06
C ALA A 188 -7.26 -15.73 -5.65
N ILE A 189 -7.02 -15.29 -4.41
CA ILE A 189 -7.47 -13.98 -3.92
C ILE A 189 -6.78 -12.85 -4.69
N LEU A 190 -5.46 -12.94 -4.89
CA LEU A 190 -4.72 -11.93 -5.65
C LEU A 190 -5.17 -11.86 -7.10
N THR A 191 -5.39 -13.02 -7.74
CA THR A 191 -5.93 -13.06 -9.11
C THR A 191 -7.34 -12.48 -9.18
N PHE A 192 -8.20 -12.76 -8.20
CA PHE A 192 -9.54 -12.17 -8.12
C PHE A 192 -9.48 -10.64 -7.99
N VAL A 193 -8.65 -10.13 -7.08
CA VAL A 193 -8.46 -8.67 -6.90
C VAL A 193 -7.92 -8.03 -8.17
N PHE A 194 -6.96 -8.67 -8.85
CA PHE A 194 -6.43 -8.19 -10.12
C PHE A 194 -7.50 -8.12 -11.21
N VAL A 195 -8.26 -9.20 -11.42
CA VAL A 195 -9.35 -9.22 -12.41
C VAL A 195 -10.42 -8.18 -12.08
N TYR A 196 -10.78 -8.04 -10.81
CA TYR A 196 -11.72 -7.02 -10.36
C TYR A 196 -11.20 -5.60 -10.68
N SER A 197 -9.91 -5.34 -10.41
CA SER A 197 -9.25 -4.08 -10.74
C SER A 197 -9.18 -3.80 -12.24
N LEU A 198 -9.14 -4.83 -13.10
CA LEU A 198 -9.21 -4.66 -14.56
C LEU A 198 -10.63 -4.36 -15.04
N VAL A 199 -11.64 -4.98 -14.44
CA VAL A 199 -13.05 -4.83 -14.83
C VAL A 199 -13.58 -3.46 -14.42
N GLU A 200 -13.22 -2.99 -13.22
CA GLU A 200 -13.65 -1.68 -12.70
C GLU A 200 -12.66 -0.55 -13.07
N HIS A 201 -11.96 -0.68 -14.19
CA HIS A 201 -11.05 0.36 -14.67
C HIS A 201 -11.83 1.59 -15.16
N GLU A 202 -12.11 2.51 -14.25
CA GLU A 202 -12.60 3.85 -14.61
C GLU A 202 -11.46 4.70 -15.19
N THR A 203 -11.78 5.60 -16.13
CA THR A 203 -10.83 6.60 -16.67
C THR A 203 -10.23 7.42 -15.54
N LEU A 204 -8.94 7.78 -15.60
CA LEU A 204 -8.35 8.66 -14.60
C LEU A 204 -9.08 10.01 -14.56
N LYS A 205 -9.52 10.39 -13.36
CA LYS A 205 -10.11 11.70 -13.08
C LYS A 205 -9.42 12.30 -11.87
N TYR A 206 -9.08 13.57 -11.97
CA TYR A 206 -8.63 14.34 -10.83
C TYR A 206 -9.48 15.61 -10.73
N GLY A 207 -10.37 15.65 -9.74
CA GLY A 207 -11.37 16.72 -9.59
C GLY A 207 -12.28 16.82 -10.83
N HIS A 208 -12.20 17.95 -11.54
CA HIS A 208 -12.97 18.22 -12.76
C HIS A 208 -12.19 17.96 -14.06
N TYR A 209 -10.98 17.44 -13.98
CA TYR A 209 -10.13 17.16 -15.14
C TYR A 209 -10.16 15.68 -15.49
N ASP A 210 -10.71 15.38 -16.67
CA ASP A 210 -10.60 14.05 -17.28
C ASP A 210 -9.23 13.94 -17.96
N PHE A 211 -8.48 12.90 -17.61
CA PHE A 211 -7.18 12.67 -18.25
C PHE A 211 -7.35 12.26 -19.71
N PRO A 212 -6.45 12.70 -20.61
CA PRO A 212 -6.49 12.29 -22.00
C PRO A 212 -6.08 10.82 -22.17
N ASP A 213 -6.65 10.12 -23.16
CA ASP A 213 -6.45 8.67 -23.37
C ASP A 213 -4.98 8.23 -23.52
N TRP A 214 -4.10 9.14 -23.97
CA TRP A 214 -2.66 8.85 -24.05
C TRP A 214 -2.02 8.68 -22.65
N ALA A 215 -2.56 9.34 -21.63
CA ALA A 215 -2.07 9.24 -20.25
C ALA A 215 -2.38 7.84 -19.68
N ASP A 216 -3.57 7.30 -19.96
CA ASP A 216 -3.93 5.93 -19.60
C ASP A 216 -3.00 4.93 -20.33
N ALA A 217 -2.67 5.15 -21.61
CA ALA A 217 -1.72 4.31 -22.34
C ALA A 217 -0.31 4.34 -21.72
N VAL A 218 0.17 5.52 -21.30
CA VAL A 218 1.45 5.66 -20.57
C VAL A 218 1.38 4.95 -19.22
N GLY A 219 0.27 5.08 -18.50
CA GLY A 219 0.03 4.40 -17.23
C GLY A 219 0.08 2.87 -17.33
N TRP A 220 -0.57 2.30 -18.34
CA TRP A 220 -0.47 0.86 -18.65
C TRP A 220 0.95 0.44 -19.06
N GLY A 221 1.68 1.31 -19.77
CA GLY A 221 3.09 1.12 -20.07
C GLY A 221 3.96 1.03 -18.81
N LEU A 222 3.74 1.94 -17.85
CA LEU A 222 4.39 1.90 -16.53
C LEU A 222 4.02 0.63 -15.77
N ALA A 223 2.73 0.27 -15.72
CA ALA A 223 2.26 -0.89 -14.97
C ALA A 223 2.77 -2.24 -15.51
N SER A 224 2.98 -2.34 -16.83
CA SER A 224 3.47 -3.57 -17.47
C SER A 224 4.99 -3.72 -17.43
N SER A 225 5.74 -2.63 -17.23
CA SER A 225 7.21 -2.64 -17.23
C SER A 225 7.86 -3.57 -16.19
N PRO A 226 7.39 -3.66 -14.92
CA PRO A 226 7.99 -4.57 -13.93
C PRO A 226 7.65 -6.03 -14.28
N CYS A 227 6.41 -6.28 -14.70
CA CYS A 227 5.96 -7.62 -15.09
C CYS A 227 6.73 -8.14 -16.32
N SER A 228 7.03 -7.29 -17.30
CA SER A 228 7.86 -7.68 -18.47
C SER A 228 9.30 -7.97 -18.08
N THR A 229 9.88 -7.20 -17.17
CA THR A 229 11.27 -7.41 -16.69
C THR A 229 11.39 -8.75 -15.98
N TYR A 230 10.43 -9.09 -15.10
CA TYR A 230 10.36 -10.39 -14.42
C TYR A 230 10.25 -11.57 -15.39
N LEU A 231 9.50 -11.42 -16.49
CA LEU A 231 9.36 -12.47 -17.52
C LEU A 231 10.59 -12.60 -18.41
N SER A 232 11.35 -11.52 -18.61
CA SER A 232 12.58 -11.50 -19.42
C SER A 232 13.84 -11.93 -18.66
N GLY A 233 13.77 -12.10 -17.34
CA GLY A 233 14.89 -12.50 -16.47
C GLY A 233 15.26 -13.99 -16.52
N GLN A 234 15.10 -14.66 -17.67
CA GLN A 234 15.77 -15.93 -17.97
C GLN A 234 17.12 -15.71 -18.62
#